data_AF-A0A3C1VDI0-F1
#
_entry.id   AF-A0A3C1VDI0-F1
#
_cell.length_a   1.000
_cell.length_b   1.000
_cell.length_c   1.000
_cell.angle_alpha   90.00
_cell.angle_beta   90.00
_cell.angle_gamma   90.00
#
_symmetry.space_group_name_H-M   'P 1'
#
loop_
_entity.id
_entity.type
_entity.pdbx_description
1 polymer ?
#
loop_
_entity_poly.entity_id
_entity_poly.type
_entity_poly.pdbx_seq_one_letter_code
_entity_poly.pdbx_strand_id
1 'polypeptide(L)'
;MKMIKTLLMAVILSAPLVAPWARGDVIFKTLVSFTFTNAPNYGATGSGAQRTGSMVQGDDGSFYGTTQLGGPVDKYRDTWGTIFKMTPDGTFTNIYLFGTLTNGGVTPLDGAAPVGNLIKGADGNLYGTASAGGANNGGTVFQITTNGALAVIHSFGGNSLFDNDPNVYAWTNADGSNPLAGVVQGRDGNYYGTTSLYGANGQGTVFQLTPGGILTTLHAFSAALTSHSETNGDGAMPMGELVEGDDGNFYGTTELGGVYGLGTIFRIAPDGTFTNLVMFDGTNNGAHPFAGLCKGKDGNFYGTTLGVSGSYNTVFQIITNGVLTKLHDFSGGPNDGEPLAKLIQGSDGNFYGTTYANTVFQITANGRFTVLHLFSHLDGWEPEASLVQGTDGSFYGTTSAGGASYDPSSGSQGYGTIFRITIPPAFQTITQTNGVVALTWSIMPGQKYQLQSNTDLSSTNWLNLGSSVTASNTIVSASDSMTNSRRFYRIMLTQ
;
A
#
# COMPACT_ATOMS: atom_id res chain seq x y z
N MET A 1 11.51 -29.50 13.90
CA MET A 1 10.78 -28.41 14.58
C MET A 1 11.82 -27.40 15.10
N LYS A 2 12.25 -26.45 14.26
CA LYS A 2 13.21 -25.41 14.65
C LYS A 2 12.42 -24.25 15.25
N MET A 3 12.42 -24.11 16.57
CA MET A 3 11.94 -22.88 17.23
C MET A 3 12.83 -21.72 16.76
N ILE A 4 12.24 -20.74 16.11
CA ILE A 4 12.87 -19.45 15.82
C ILE A 4 13.11 -18.77 17.18
N LYS A 5 14.38 -18.66 17.58
CA LYS A 5 14.81 -17.98 18.81
C LYS A 5 15.04 -16.51 18.49
N THR A 6 14.12 -15.64 18.87
CA THR A 6 14.34 -14.18 18.83
C THR A 6 14.88 -13.73 20.19
N LEU A 7 16.03 -13.07 20.18
CA LEU A 7 16.66 -12.46 21.36
C LEU A 7 15.81 -11.25 21.80
N LEU A 8 15.48 -11.13 23.09
CA LEU A 8 14.79 -9.94 23.63
C LEU A 8 15.64 -9.32 24.75
N MET A 9 15.89 -8.02 24.63
CA MET A 9 16.61 -7.18 25.59
C MET A 9 15.96 -7.19 26.98
N ALA A 10 16.78 -7.33 28.03
CA ALA A 10 16.36 -7.41 29.42
C ALA A 10 16.12 -6.05 30.06
N VAL A 11 15.07 -5.95 30.85
CA VAL A 11 14.74 -4.78 31.67
C VAL A 11 15.25 -4.99 33.11
N ILE A 12 16.06 -4.06 33.64
CA ILE A 12 16.55 -4.07 35.02
C ILE A 12 15.67 -3.14 35.86
N LEU A 13 14.98 -3.69 36.86
CA LEU A 13 14.17 -2.92 37.82
C LEU A 13 15.05 -2.35 38.94
N SER A 14 15.44 -1.08 38.83
CA SER A 14 15.91 -0.29 40.00
C SER A 14 15.53 1.21 39.96
N ALA A 15 14.61 1.63 39.10
CA ALA A 15 14.03 2.98 39.02
C ALA A 15 12.76 2.95 38.13
N PRO A 16 11.85 3.94 38.17
CA PRO A 16 10.75 4.01 37.20
C PRO A 16 11.34 4.00 35.78
N LEU A 17 10.99 2.98 35.01
CA LEU A 17 11.64 2.68 33.74
C LEU A 17 11.15 3.60 32.63
N VAL A 18 12.10 4.32 32.05
CA VAL A 18 12.02 4.91 30.71
C VAL A 18 12.55 3.85 29.71
N ALA A 19 11.83 2.76 29.50
CA ALA A 19 12.05 1.91 28.32
C ALA A 19 10.75 1.33 27.73
N PRO A 20 9.81 2.15 27.22
CA PRO A 20 8.60 1.69 26.52
C PRO A 20 8.84 0.94 25.18
N TRP A 21 10.05 0.43 24.89
CA TRP A 21 10.42 0.01 23.52
C TRP A 21 11.33 -1.21 23.41
N ALA A 22 11.54 -1.99 24.48
CA ALA A 22 12.27 -3.25 24.35
C ALA A 22 11.43 -4.23 23.49
N ARG A 23 11.84 -4.41 22.23
CA ARG A 23 11.17 -5.25 21.23
C ARG A 23 12.19 -6.25 20.68
N GLY A 24 11.72 -7.44 20.32
CA GLY A 24 12.53 -8.40 19.57
C GLY A 24 12.74 -7.94 18.13
N ASP A 25 13.67 -8.57 17.43
CA ASP A 25 13.91 -8.28 16.01
C ASP A 25 12.65 -8.55 15.17
N VAL A 26 12.40 -7.66 14.21
CA VAL A 26 11.37 -7.84 13.19
C VAL A 26 11.58 -9.19 12.50
N ILE A 27 10.50 -9.96 12.34
CA ILE A 27 10.57 -11.25 11.64
C ILE A 27 10.19 -10.99 10.19
N PHE A 28 11.15 -11.12 9.29
CA PHE A 28 10.95 -11.06 7.85
C PHE A 28 10.92 -12.47 7.24
N LYS A 29 10.04 -12.68 6.26
CA LYS A 29 9.98 -13.92 5.49
C LYS A 29 9.58 -13.64 4.04
N THR A 30 10.38 -14.11 3.08
CA THR A 30 9.94 -14.27 1.69
C THR A 30 8.96 -15.44 1.60
N LEU A 31 7.74 -15.18 1.11
CA LEU A 31 6.69 -16.18 0.93
C LEU A 31 6.69 -16.75 -0.48
N VAL A 32 6.81 -15.87 -1.47
CA VAL A 32 6.82 -16.21 -2.90
C VAL A 32 7.99 -15.50 -3.53
N SER A 33 8.76 -16.23 -4.34
CA SER A 33 9.70 -15.64 -5.30
C SER A 33 9.09 -15.76 -6.67
N PHE A 34 8.96 -14.63 -7.35
CA PHE A 34 8.46 -14.61 -8.71
C PHE A 34 9.52 -15.17 -9.66
N THR A 35 9.05 -15.82 -10.71
CA THR A 35 9.82 -16.44 -11.80
C THR A 35 9.14 -16.08 -13.10
N PHE A 36 9.80 -16.25 -14.24
CA PHE A 36 9.23 -15.91 -15.54
C PHE A 36 7.78 -16.40 -15.81
N THR A 37 7.37 -17.54 -15.25
CA THR A 37 6.05 -18.15 -15.49
C THR A 37 4.96 -17.72 -14.51
N ASN A 38 5.33 -17.04 -13.43
CA ASN A 38 4.40 -16.50 -12.42
C ASN A 38 4.73 -15.04 -12.03
N ALA A 39 5.63 -14.39 -12.77
CA ALA A 39 6.16 -13.08 -12.45
C ALA A 39 5.21 -11.96 -12.88
N PRO A 40 5.18 -10.88 -12.08
CA PRO A 40 4.47 -9.67 -12.44
C PRO A 40 5.07 -8.86 -13.58
N ASN A 41 6.32 -9.13 -13.97
CA ASN A 41 7.09 -8.21 -14.80
C ASN A 41 8.00 -8.97 -15.76
N TYR A 42 7.85 -8.71 -17.05
CA TYR A 42 8.98 -8.82 -17.96
C TYR A 42 9.82 -7.56 -17.77
N GLY A 43 11.14 -7.70 -17.60
CA GLY A 43 12.03 -6.57 -17.34
C GLY A 43 11.97 -5.48 -18.40
N ALA A 44 11.21 -4.41 -18.16
CA ALA A 44 11.42 -3.17 -18.87
C ALA A 44 12.63 -2.48 -18.23
N THR A 45 13.77 -2.61 -18.90
CA THR A 45 14.95 -1.79 -18.69
C THR A 45 14.61 -0.34 -19.02
N GLY A 46 14.19 0.45 -18.03
CA GLY A 46 13.99 1.89 -18.20
C GLY A 46 13.03 2.47 -17.17
N SER A 47 13.60 3.14 -16.16
CA SER A 47 13.15 4.27 -15.31
C SER A 47 11.69 4.78 -15.31
N GLY A 48 10.68 4.00 -15.66
CA GLY A 48 9.26 4.33 -15.52
C GLY A 48 8.64 3.36 -14.53
N ALA A 49 8.21 3.85 -13.37
CA ALA A 49 7.65 3.08 -12.25
C ALA A 49 6.81 1.87 -12.69
N GLN A 50 7.30 0.66 -12.42
CA GLN A 50 6.61 -0.61 -12.69
C GLN A 50 5.75 -0.98 -11.48
N ARG A 51 4.56 -0.38 -11.43
CA ARG A 51 3.70 -0.41 -10.25
C ARG A 51 3.03 -1.78 -10.09
N THR A 52 3.30 -2.45 -8.98
CA THR A 52 2.45 -3.56 -8.53
C THR A 52 1.33 -3.02 -7.66
N GLY A 53 0.09 -3.47 -7.91
CA GLY A 53 -1.03 -3.19 -7.04
C GLY A 53 -0.80 -3.84 -5.68
N SER A 54 -1.16 -3.15 -4.60
CA SER A 54 -1.25 -3.71 -3.25
C SER A 54 -2.22 -4.89 -3.21
N MET A 55 -2.01 -5.78 -2.26
CA MET A 55 -2.88 -6.91 -2.02
C MET A 55 -4.05 -6.55 -1.12
N VAL A 56 -5.16 -7.27 -1.25
CA VAL A 56 -6.30 -7.25 -0.33
C VAL A 56 -6.53 -8.64 0.24
N GLN A 57 -6.90 -8.72 1.52
CA GLN A 57 -7.30 -10.00 2.12
C GLN A 57 -8.79 -10.23 1.90
N GLY A 58 -9.15 -11.38 1.31
CA GLY A 58 -10.52 -11.83 1.14
C GLY A 58 -11.08 -12.52 2.39
N ASP A 59 -12.39 -12.83 2.38
CA ASP A 59 -13.08 -13.50 3.49
C ASP A 59 -12.61 -14.94 3.72
N ASP A 60 -12.00 -15.55 2.71
CA ASP A 60 -11.39 -16.87 2.82
C ASP A 60 -10.00 -16.83 3.49
N GLY A 61 -9.56 -15.65 3.94
CA GLY A 61 -8.27 -15.41 4.59
C GLY A 61 -7.08 -15.35 3.64
N SER A 62 -7.29 -15.53 2.33
CA SER A 62 -6.24 -15.42 1.32
C SER A 62 -6.04 -13.97 0.87
N PHE A 63 -4.84 -13.67 0.41
CA PHE A 63 -4.48 -12.41 -0.21
C PHE A 63 -4.68 -12.47 -1.71
N TYR A 64 -5.18 -11.40 -2.28
CA TYR A 64 -5.41 -11.24 -3.71
C TYR A 64 -4.70 -9.99 -4.19
N GLY A 65 -4.06 -10.08 -5.34
CA GLY A 65 -3.37 -8.94 -5.94
C GLY A 65 -3.32 -9.07 -7.45
N THR A 66 -2.83 -8.03 -8.09
CA THR A 66 -2.69 -7.95 -9.54
C THR A 66 -1.23 -7.96 -9.94
N THR A 67 -0.99 -8.30 -11.19
CA THR A 67 0.32 -8.11 -11.81
C THR A 67 0.21 -7.36 -13.13
N GLN A 68 1.08 -6.37 -13.33
CA GLN A 68 1.09 -5.56 -14.55
C GLN A 68 1.27 -6.43 -15.80
N LEU A 69 2.19 -7.39 -15.74
CA LEU A 69 2.45 -8.39 -16.77
C LEU A 69 2.43 -9.80 -16.13
N GLY A 70 2.45 -10.86 -16.93
CA GLY A 70 2.56 -12.24 -16.43
C GLY A 70 1.44 -13.19 -16.90
N GLY A 71 1.69 -14.50 -16.72
CA GLY A 71 0.81 -15.60 -17.16
C GLY A 71 1.62 -16.77 -17.74
N PRO A 72 1.04 -17.97 -17.91
CA PRO A 72 1.71 -19.07 -18.59
C PRO A 72 1.99 -18.68 -20.05
N VAL A 73 3.27 -18.47 -20.37
CA VAL A 73 3.75 -18.04 -21.69
C VAL A 73 3.75 -19.21 -22.66
N ASP A 74 2.97 -19.13 -23.74
CA ASP A 74 3.47 -19.58 -25.04
C ASP A 74 4.35 -18.46 -25.60
N LYS A 75 5.54 -18.83 -26.09
CA LYS A 75 6.72 -17.97 -26.42
C LYS A 75 6.44 -16.78 -27.38
N TYR A 76 5.20 -16.54 -27.79
CA TYR A 76 4.79 -15.64 -28.85
C TYR A 76 3.61 -14.71 -28.50
N ARG A 77 3.14 -14.67 -27.24
CA ARG A 77 2.10 -13.72 -26.83
C ARG A 77 2.54 -12.88 -25.64
N ASP A 78 2.59 -11.56 -25.85
CA ASP A 78 2.72 -10.58 -24.77
C ASP A 78 1.54 -10.78 -23.80
N THR A 79 1.84 -11.06 -22.54
CA THR A 79 0.82 -11.29 -21.52
C THR A 79 0.34 -9.97 -20.95
N TRP A 80 -0.98 -9.83 -20.76
CA TRP A 80 -1.63 -8.56 -20.40
C TRP A 80 -1.82 -8.35 -18.89
N GLY A 81 -1.23 -9.23 -18.06
CA GLY A 81 -1.30 -9.22 -16.60
C GLY A 81 -2.15 -10.35 -16.00
N THR A 82 -2.02 -10.60 -14.70
CA THR A 82 -2.82 -11.59 -13.97
C THR A 82 -3.49 -11.02 -12.73
N ILE A 83 -4.45 -11.79 -12.20
CA ILE A 83 -4.92 -11.68 -10.82
C ILE A 83 -4.52 -12.96 -10.12
N PHE A 84 -3.86 -12.83 -8.98
CA PHE A 84 -3.40 -13.97 -8.18
C PHE A 84 -4.14 -14.05 -6.84
N LYS A 85 -4.04 -15.24 -6.27
CA LYS A 85 -4.44 -15.60 -4.92
C LYS A 85 -3.23 -16.20 -4.19
N MET A 86 -3.03 -15.80 -2.94
CA MET A 86 -1.96 -16.33 -2.09
C MET A 86 -2.49 -16.59 -0.67
N THR A 87 -2.31 -17.79 -0.14
CA THR A 87 -2.61 -18.08 1.27
C THR A 87 -1.55 -17.45 2.21
N PRO A 88 -1.86 -17.21 3.50
CA PRO A 88 -0.92 -16.59 4.44
C PRO A 88 0.43 -17.32 4.64
N ASP A 89 0.52 -18.59 4.27
CA ASP A 89 1.74 -19.41 4.31
C ASP A 89 2.56 -19.38 3.01
N GLY A 90 2.01 -18.81 1.92
CA GLY A 90 2.69 -18.59 0.65
C GLY A 90 2.24 -19.48 -0.52
N THR A 91 1.14 -20.24 -0.39
CA THR A 91 0.60 -21.00 -1.53
C THR A 91 0.01 -20.03 -2.56
N PHE A 92 0.64 -19.94 -3.72
CA PHE A 92 0.33 -18.97 -4.78
C PHE A 92 -0.42 -19.62 -5.95
N THR A 93 -1.42 -18.95 -6.51
CA THR A 93 -2.17 -19.40 -7.68
C THR A 93 -2.66 -18.20 -8.51
N ASN A 94 -2.47 -18.24 -9.83
CA ASN A 94 -3.13 -17.29 -10.73
C ASN A 94 -4.60 -17.71 -10.88
N ILE A 95 -5.53 -16.79 -10.62
CA ILE A 95 -6.97 -17.03 -10.74
C ILE A 95 -7.57 -16.41 -12.01
N TYR A 96 -6.85 -15.47 -12.64
CA TYR A 96 -7.28 -14.85 -13.88
C TYR A 96 -6.08 -14.40 -14.73
N LEU A 97 -6.25 -14.46 -16.05
CA LEU A 97 -5.29 -13.99 -17.04
C LEU A 97 -5.99 -12.99 -17.97
N PHE A 98 -5.48 -11.78 -18.05
CA PHE A 98 -5.99 -10.75 -18.95
C PHE A 98 -5.63 -11.04 -20.41
N GLY A 99 -6.46 -10.53 -21.33
CA GLY A 99 -6.33 -10.75 -22.77
C GLY A 99 -6.80 -12.10 -23.27
N THR A 100 -7.59 -12.81 -22.46
CA THR A 100 -8.32 -13.99 -22.93
C THR A 100 -9.57 -13.59 -23.72
N LEU A 101 -10.11 -12.41 -23.47
CA LEU A 101 -11.19 -11.80 -24.26
C LEU A 101 -10.58 -10.82 -25.27
N THR A 102 -10.75 -11.04 -26.57
CA THR A 102 -10.21 -10.13 -27.61
C THR A 102 -11.26 -9.79 -28.68
N ASN A 103 -11.21 -8.58 -29.23
CA ASN A 103 -11.98 -8.20 -30.41
C ASN A 103 -11.13 -8.35 -31.67
N GLY A 104 -11.13 -9.55 -32.28
CA GLY A 104 -10.36 -9.79 -33.50
C GLY A 104 -8.84 -9.93 -33.31
N GLY A 105 -8.38 -10.18 -32.07
CA GLY A 105 -7.04 -10.70 -31.81
C GLY A 105 -5.94 -9.68 -31.43
N VAL A 106 -6.25 -8.40 -31.22
CA VAL A 106 -5.22 -7.37 -30.93
C VAL A 106 -5.39 -6.66 -29.59
N THR A 107 -6.62 -6.29 -29.20
CA THR A 107 -6.89 -5.54 -27.95
C THR A 107 -7.62 -6.41 -26.92
N PRO A 108 -7.15 -6.48 -25.67
CA PRO A 108 -7.80 -7.25 -24.61
C PRO A 108 -9.04 -6.51 -24.10
N LEU A 109 -10.21 -7.10 -24.29
CA LEU A 109 -11.51 -6.52 -23.90
C LEU A 109 -11.75 -6.55 -22.40
N ASP A 110 -11.12 -7.48 -21.69
CA ASP A 110 -11.09 -7.59 -20.24
C ASP A 110 -10.17 -6.52 -19.59
N GLY A 111 -9.23 -5.97 -20.36
CA GLY A 111 -8.27 -4.97 -19.91
C GLY A 111 -6.84 -5.47 -19.99
N ALA A 112 -5.90 -4.58 -19.70
CA ALA A 112 -4.47 -4.83 -19.72
C ALA A 112 -3.76 -4.01 -18.63
N ALA A 113 -2.63 -4.54 -18.16
CA ALA A 113 -1.80 -3.91 -17.14
C ALA A 113 -2.61 -3.54 -15.89
N PRO A 114 -3.13 -4.53 -15.14
CA PRO A 114 -3.82 -4.29 -13.88
C PRO A 114 -2.81 -3.86 -12.81
N VAL A 115 -2.71 -2.55 -12.61
CA VAL A 115 -1.77 -1.92 -11.66
C VAL A 115 -2.46 -1.37 -10.40
N GLY A 116 -3.77 -1.13 -10.46
CA GLY A 116 -4.53 -0.63 -9.33
C GLY A 116 -4.70 -1.68 -8.22
N ASN A 117 -4.70 -1.23 -6.96
CA ASN A 117 -5.03 -2.08 -5.82
C ASN A 117 -6.40 -2.75 -6.01
N LEU A 118 -6.54 -4.00 -5.57
CA LEU A 118 -7.85 -4.60 -5.42
C LEU A 118 -8.50 -4.10 -4.13
N ILE A 119 -9.80 -3.83 -4.18
CA ILE A 119 -10.62 -3.64 -2.97
C ILE A 119 -11.67 -4.74 -2.87
N LYS A 120 -12.11 -5.01 -1.64
CA LYS A 120 -13.23 -5.90 -1.40
C LYS A 120 -14.52 -5.08 -1.32
N GLY A 121 -15.48 -5.38 -2.19
CA GLY A 121 -16.81 -4.80 -2.16
C GLY A 121 -17.71 -5.39 -1.07
N ALA A 122 -18.78 -4.67 -0.73
CA ALA A 122 -19.80 -5.13 0.22
C ALA A 122 -20.54 -6.40 -0.25
N ASP A 123 -20.51 -6.71 -1.54
CA ASP A 123 -21.08 -7.92 -2.14
C ASP A 123 -20.14 -9.15 -2.03
N GLY A 124 -18.93 -8.97 -1.48
CA GLY A 124 -17.92 -10.01 -1.33
C GLY A 124 -17.02 -10.23 -2.55
N ASN A 125 -17.27 -9.53 -3.65
CA ASN A 125 -16.38 -9.55 -4.82
C ASN A 125 -15.19 -8.61 -4.64
N LEU A 126 -14.16 -8.83 -5.46
CA LEU A 126 -13.00 -7.96 -5.54
C LEU A 126 -13.15 -7.03 -6.74
N TYR A 127 -12.75 -5.77 -6.59
CA TYR A 127 -12.83 -4.75 -7.63
C TYR A 127 -11.44 -4.18 -7.87
N GLY A 128 -11.13 -3.88 -9.13
CA GLY A 128 -9.85 -3.33 -9.53
C GLY A 128 -9.92 -2.62 -10.87
N THR A 129 -8.77 -2.12 -11.29
CA THR A 129 -8.61 -1.38 -12.54
C THR A 129 -7.52 -1.99 -13.40
N ALA A 130 -7.73 -1.96 -14.71
CA ALA A 130 -6.70 -2.25 -15.70
C ALA A 130 -6.41 -0.96 -16.47
N SER A 131 -5.13 -0.58 -16.57
CA SER A 131 -4.76 0.75 -17.03
C SER A 131 -4.83 0.92 -18.56
N ALA A 132 -5.01 -0.18 -19.29
CA ALA A 132 -5.14 -0.22 -20.75
C ALA A 132 -6.15 -1.30 -21.18
N GLY A 133 -6.38 -1.43 -22.49
CA GLY A 133 -7.37 -2.37 -23.03
C GLY A 133 -8.81 -1.89 -22.78
N GLY A 134 -9.75 -2.83 -22.75
CA GLY A 134 -11.18 -2.53 -22.79
C GLY A 134 -11.66 -2.22 -24.21
N ALA A 135 -12.97 -1.99 -24.35
CA ALA A 135 -13.62 -1.80 -25.65
C ALA A 135 -13.05 -0.62 -26.46
N ASN A 136 -12.50 0.39 -25.79
CA ASN A 136 -11.94 1.59 -26.41
C ASN A 136 -10.44 1.78 -26.14
N ASN A 137 -9.74 0.76 -25.58
CA ASN A 137 -8.32 0.82 -25.23
C ASN A 137 -7.93 1.86 -24.15
N GLY A 138 -8.90 2.44 -23.43
CA GLY A 138 -8.67 3.44 -22.37
C GLY A 138 -8.45 2.85 -20.97
N GLY A 139 -8.56 1.53 -20.80
CA GLY A 139 -8.57 0.86 -19.50
C GLY A 139 -9.97 0.42 -19.06
N THR A 140 -10.02 -0.39 -18.00
CA THR A 140 -11.27 -0.94 -17.45
C THR A 140 -11.36 -0.78 -15.93
N VAL A 141 -12.60 -0.69 -15.43
CA VAL A 141 -12.93 -1.11 -14.06
C VAL A 141 -13.55 -2.50 -14.16
N PHE A 142 -13.06 -3.44 -13.36
CA PHE A 142 -13.55 -4.81 -13.34
C PHE A 142 -13.96 -5.23 -11.93
N GLN A 143 -14.84 -6.24 -11.86
CA GLN A 143 -15.06 -7.06 -10.68
C GLN A 143 -14.63 -8.49 -10.95
N ILE A 144 -14.20 -9.18 -9.89
CA ILE A 144 -13.82 -10.58 -9.94
C ILE A 144 -14.24 -11.31 -8.66
N THR A 145 -14.79 -12.50 -8.83
CA THR A 145 -15.05 -13.41 -7.69
C THR A 145 -13.75 -14.03 -7.20
N THR A 146 -13.70 -14.49 -5.96
CA THR A 146 -12.54 -15.20 -5.39
C THR A 146 -12.17 -16.51 -6.10
N ASN A 147 -13.04 -17.01 -6.98
CA ASN A 147 -12.85 -18.18 -7.84
C ASN A 147 -12.45 -17.84 -9.29
N GLY A 148 -12.22 -16.56 -9.61
CA GLY A 148 -11.68 -16.16 -10.92
C GLY A 148 -12.70 -15.76 -11.98
N ALA A 149 -14.00 -15.70 -11.66
CA ALA A 149 -14.99 -15.18 -12.61
C ALA A 149 -14.93 -13.64 -12.65
N LEU A 150 -14.39 -13.07 -13.75
CA LEU A 150 -14.25 -11.64 -13.98
C LEU A 150 -15.38 -11.08 -14.85
N ALA A 151 -15.82 -9.86 -14.52
CA ALA A 151 -16.70 -9.05 -15.37
C ALA A 151 -16.15 -7.62 -15.46
N VAL A 152 -16.10 -7.07 -16.67
CA VAL A 152 -15.84 -5.65 -16.89
C VAL A 152 -17.09 -4.85 -16.55
N ILE A 153 -16.94 -3.86 -15.68
CA ILE A 153 -18.03 -2.97 -15.24
C ILE A 153 -18.05 -1.72 -16.10
N HIS A 154 -16.87 -1.18 -16.42
CA HIS A 154 -16.72 0.00 -17.27
C HIS A 154 -15.51 -0.14 -18.18
N SER A 155 -15.62 0.37 -19.41
CA SER A 155 -14.49 0.56 -20.34
C SER A 155 -14.34 2.03 -20.64
N PHE A 156 -13.23 2.62 -20.21
CA PHE A 156 -12.92 4.03 -20.44
C PHE A 156 -12.70 4.31 -21.92
N GLY A 157 -13.02 5.52 -22.37
CA GLY A 157 -12.64 5.98 -23.69
C GLY A 157 -11.11 6.01 -23.86
N GLY A 158 -10.60 5.50 -24.97
CA GLY A 158 -9.21 5.72 -25.38
C GLY A 158 -9.15 6.69 -26.56
N ASN A 159 -7.97 7.25 -26.79
CA ASN A 159 -7.69 7.96 -28.03
C ASN A 159 -7.03 6.98 -29.01
N SER A 160 -7.62 6.82 -30.20
CA SER A 160 -6.99 6.08 -31.28
C SER A 160 -5.93 6.97 -31.93
N LEU A 161 -4.65 6.64 -31.72
CA LEU A 161 -3.53 7.25 -32.44
C LEU A 161 -3.61 7.07 -33.98
N PHE A 162 -4.61 6.34 -34.50
CA PHE A 162 -4.75 6.01 -35.91
C PHE A 162 -5.76 6.86 -36.67
N ASP A 163 -6.49 7.76 -36.02
CA ASP A 163 -7.32 8.72 -36.76
C ASP A 163 -6.45 9.92 -37.12
N ASN A 164 -5.85 9.86 -38.31
CA ASN A 164 -4.98 10.89 -38.88
C ASN A 164 -5.79 12.13 -39.31
N ASP A 165 -6.77 12.58 -38.52
CA ASP A 165 -7.50 13.81 -38.75
C ASP A 165 -6.77 14.99 -38.09
N PRO A 166 -6.05 15.81 -38.86
CA PRO A 166 -5.33 16.97 -38.33
C PRO A 166 -6.25 18.07 -37.79
N ASN A 167 -7.58 17.93 -37.90
CA ASN A 167 -8.56 18.87 -37.37
C ASN A 167 -9.27 18.40 -36.09
N VAL A 168 -8.93 17.22 -35.55
CA VAL A 168 -9.40 16.76 -34.23
C VAL A 168 -8.25 16.84 -33.22
N TYR A 169 -7.89 18.05 -32.82
CA TYR A 169 -7.01 18.29 -31.65
C TYR A 169 -7.72 18.10 -30.30
N ALA A 170 -8.82 17.34 -30.27
CA ALA A 170 -9.49 17.00 -29.02
C ALA A 170 -8.87 15.74 -28.43
N TRP A 171 -7.71 15.89 -27.77
CA TRP A 171 -7.07 14.89 -26.90
C TRP A 171 -7.89 14.65 -25.63
N THR A 172 -9.20 14.46 -25.78
CA THR A 172 -10.18 14.53 -24.70
C THR A 172 -11.29 13.53 -24.97
N ASN A 173 -11.68 12.81 -23.93
CA ASN A 173 -12.92 12.05 -23.88
C ASN A 173 -13.74 12.50 -22.67
N ALA A 174 -14.98 12.04 -22.54
CA ALA A 174 -15.86 12.49 -21.46
C ALA A 174 -15.46 11.94 -20.07
N ASP A 175 -14.88 10.75 -20.02
CA ASP A 175 -14.68 9.95 -18.80
C ASP A 175 -13.21 9.69 -18.43
N GLY A 176 -12.25 10.21 -19.21
CA GLY A 176 -10.82 10.01 -18.96
C GLY A 176 -10.29 8.64 -19.36
N SER A 177 -8.99 8.40 -19.19
CA SER A 177 -8.36 7.11 -19.46
C SER A 177 -7.15 6.85 -18.57
N ASN A 178 -6.61 5.63 -18.64
CA ASN A 178 -5.48 5.18 -17.83
C ASN A 178 -5.78 5.21 -16.31
N PRO A 179 -6.76 4.42 -15.83
CA PRO A 179 -7.00 4.27 -14.39
C PRO A 179 -5.83 3.51 -13.74
N LEU A 180 -4.90 4.23 -13.11
CA LEU A 180 -3.70 3.66 -12.47
C LEU A 180 -3.93 3.26 -11.00
N ALA A 181 -4.89 3.90 -10.33
CA ALA A 181 -5.30 3.56 -8.97
C ALA A 181 -6.48 2.58 -8.97
N GLY A 182 -6.64 1.88 -7.85
CA GLY A 182 -7.87 1.13 -7.57
C GLY A 182 -9.07 2.06 -7.35
N VAL A 183 -10.26 1.47 -7.25
CA VAL A 183 -11.47 2.19 -6.83
C VAL A 183 -11.68 2.06 -5.33
N VAL A 184 -12.37 3.03 -4.72
CA VAL A 184 -12.89 2.93 -3.34
C VAL A 184 -14.41 2.81 -3.38
N GLN A 185 -15.00 1.93 -2.56
CA GLN A 185 -16.45 1.88 -2.41
C GLN A 185 -16.89 2.86 -1.33
N GLY A 186 -17.73 3.82 -1.70
CA GLY A 186 -18.32 4.79 -0.77
C GLY A 186 -19.44 4.19 0.08
N ARG A 187 -19.80 4.88 1.17
CA ARG A 187 -20.96 4.54 2.03
C ARG A 187 -22.30 4.53 1.29
N ASP A 188 -22.39 5.21 0.16
CA ASP A 188 -23.56 5.22 -0.73
C ASP A 188 -23.66 3.96 -1.62
N GLY A 189 -22.66 3.08 -1.58
CA GLY A 189 -22.58 1.85 -2.36
C GLY A 189 -21.97 2.02 -3.75
N ASN A 190 -21.65 3.24 -4.18
CA ASN A 190 -21.00 3.51 -5.46
C ASN A 190 -19.48 3.40 -5.32
N TYR A 191 -18.79 3.22 -6.45
CA TYR A 191 -17.35 3.18 -6.55
C TYR A 191 -16.81 4.52 -7.03
N TYR A 192 -15.70 4.96 -6.47
CA TYR A 192 -15.06 6.22 -6.81
C TYR A 192 -13.61 5.97 -7.17
N GLY A 193 -13.11 6.69 -8.15
CA GLY A 193 -11.74 6.52 -8.61
C GLY A 193 -11.27 7.66 -9.48
N THR A 194 -10.07 7.50 -10.03
CA THR A 194 -9.43 8.50 -10.87
C THR A 194 -8.93 7.89 -12.17
N THR A 195 -8.85 8.71 -13.19
CA THR A 195 -8.12 8.42 -14.44
C THR A 195 -6.98 9.41 -14.55
N SER A 196 -5.77 8.97 -14.86
CA SER A 196 -4.59 9.86 -14.85
C SER A 196 -4.50 10.76 -16.09
N LEU A 197 -5.12 10.36 -17.20
CA LEU A 197 -4.99 11.04 -18.49
C LEU A 197 -6.36 11.35 -19.11
N TYR A 198 -6.34 12.23 -20.11
CA TYR A 198 -7.50 12.61 -20.92
C TYR A 198 -8.64 13.22 -20.07
N GLY A 199 -9.90 12.99 -20.41
CA GLY A 199 -11.01 13.77 -19.85
C GLY A 199 -11.23 15.06 -20.63
N ALA A 200 -12.27 15.83 -20.28
CA ALA A 200 -12.69 17.03 -21.02
C ALA A 200 -11.57 18.08 -21.21
N ASN A 201 -10.54 18.04 -20.34
CA ASN A 201 -9.42 18.98 -20.30
C ASN A 201 -8.05 18.29 -20.47
N GLY A 202 -8.01 16.97 -20.70
CA GLY A 202 -6.79 16.24 -21.03
C GLY A 202 -5.94 15.71 -19.86
N GLN A 203 -6.29 16.04 -18.60
CA GLN A 203 -5.40 15.88 -17.43
C GLN A 203 -5.94 14.94 -16.34
N GLY A 204 -6.85 14.06 -16.75
CA GLY A 204 -7.47 13.09 -15.87
C GLY A 204 -8.81 13.55 -15.30
N THR A 205 -9.48 12.63 -14.61
CA THR A 205 -10.80 12.85 -14.03
C THR A 205 -10.91 12.22 -12.65
N VAL A 206 -11.88 12.71 -11.87
CA VAL A 206 -12.48 11.97 -10.76
C VAL A 206 -13.84 11.48 -11.23
N PHE A 207 -14.14 10.19 -11.01
CA PHE A 207 -15.41 9.59 -11.40
C PHE A 207 -16.11 8.90 -10.23
N GLN A 208 -17.43 8.81 -10.37
CA GLN A 208 -18.32 7.92 -9.62
C GLN A 208 -18.82 6.83 -10.57
N LEU A 209 -18.91 5.60 -10.11
CA LEU A 209 -19.36 4.44 -10.86
C LEU A 209 -20.36 3.64 -10.02
N THR A 210 -21.57 3.50 -10.53
CA THR A 210 -22.56 2.63 -9.88
C THR A 210 -22.19 1.15 -10.04
N PRO A 211 -22.63 0.24 -9.14
CA PRO A 211 -22.43 -1.20 -9.33
C PRO A 211 -23.01 -1.74 -10.65
N GLY A 212 -23.99 -1.03 -11.23
CA GLY A 212 -24.59 -1.35 -12.54
C GLY A 212 -23.80 -0.87 -13.75
N GLY A 213 -22.63 -0.24 -13.56
CA GLY A 213 -21.75 0.20 -14.65
C GLY A 213 -22.04 1.60 -15.20
N ILE A 214 -22.91 2.39 -14.57
CA ILE A 214 -23.13 3.78 -14.96
C ILE A 214 -22.04 4.65 -14.35
N LEU A 215 -21.22 5.29 -15.19
CA LEU A 215 -20.17 6.23 -14.80
C LEU A 215 -20.65 7.68 -14.88
N THR A 216 -20.32 8.47 -13.87
CA THR A 216 -20.47 9.93 -13.82
C THR A 216 -19.12 10.58 -13.56
N THR A 217 -18.67 11.45 -14.46
CA THR A 217 -17.49 12.29 -14.22
C THR A 217 -17.83 13.39 -13.22
N LEU A 218 -17.20 13.37 -12.05
CA LEU A 218 -17.41 14.35 -10.99
C LEU A 218 -16.53 15.58 -11.15
N HIS A 219 -15.30 15.39 -11.65
CA HIS A 219 -14.36 16.48 -11.91
C HIS A 219 -13.44 16.14 -13.09
N ALA A 220 -13.09 17.15 -13.89
CA ALA A 220 -12.12 17.04 -14.98
C ALA A 220 -11.03 18.11 -14.81
N PHE A 221 -9.80 17.66 -14.57
CA PHE A 221 -8.68 18.52 -14.17
C PHE A 221 -8.22 19.46 -15.29
N SER A 222 -7.92 20.72 -14.99
CA SER A 222 -7.88 21.81 -15.98
C SER A 222 -6.49 22.20 -16.54
N ALA A 223 -5.44 21.38 -16.41
CA ALA A 223 -4.09 21.81 -16.83
C ALA A 223 -3.97 22.00 -18.36
N ALA A 224 -3.58 23.20 -18.77
CA ALA A 224 -3.36 23.52 -20.18
C ALA A 224 -2.06 22.85 -20.67
N LEU A 225 -2.14 22.09 -21.77
CA LEU A 225 -1.02 21.43 -22.46
C LEU A 225 0.03 22.40 -23.06
N THR A 226 -0.02 23.69 -22.74
CA THR A 226 0.66 24.73 -23.51
C THR A 226 2.09 25.06 -23.04
N SER A 227 2.56 24.50 -21.92
CA SER A 227 3.97 24.62 -21.52
C SER A 227 4.36 23.46 -20.59
N HIS A 228 5.64 23.08 -20.60
CA HIS A 228 6.23 22.02 -19.76
C HIS A 228 6.22 22.35 -18.25
N SER A 229 5.30 23.20 -17.81
CA SER A 229 5.02 23.55 -16.43
C SER A 229 3.50 23.43 -16.30
N GLU A 230 3.04 22.23 -15.99
CA GLU A 230 1.62 21.89 -15.80
C GLU A 230 1.08 22.61 -14.56
N THR A 231 0.97 23.93 -14.63
CA THR A 231 0.42 24.78 -13.57
C THR A 231 -1.05 25.02 -13.85
N ASN A 232 -1.87 24.89 -12.82
CA ASN A 232 -3.31 25.13 -12.89
C ASN A 232 -3.91 25.35 -11.49
N GLY A 233 -5.22 25.59 -11.44
CA GLY A 233 -5.95 25.87 -10.21
C GLY A 233 -6.45 24.64 -9.45
N ASP A 234 -6.47 23.45 -10.08
CA ASP A 234 -7.19 22.28 -9.58
C ASP A 234 -6.38 20.97 -9.51
N GLY A 235 -5.16 20.91 -10.05
CA GLY A 235 -4.32 19.70 -10.07
C GLY A 235 -4.28 19.01 -11.45
N ALA A 236 -3.35 18.09 -11.68
CA ALA A 236 -3.21 17.32 -12.92
C ALA A 236 -2.65 15.91 -12.65
N MET A 237 -3.00 14.93 -13.48
CA MET A 237 -2.56 13.53 -13.34
C MET A 237 -2.89 12.93 -11.96
N PRO A 238 -4.18 12.76 -11.61
CA PRO A 238 -4.59 12.12 -10.36
C PRO A 238 -4.29 10.60 -10.39
N MET A 239 -3.18 10.21 -9.79
CA MET A 239 -2.70 8.81 -9.79
C MET A 239 -3.03 8.01 -8.53
N GLY A 240 -3.37 8.69 -7.44
CA GLY A 240 -3.63 8.07 -6.14
C GLY A 240 -5.06 7.56 -5.99
N GLU A 241 -5.24 6.49 -5.23
CA GLU A 241 -6.56 6.02 -4.79
C GLU A 241 -7.23 7.08 -3.91
N LEU A 242 -8.53 7.28 -4.11
CA LEU A 242 -9.33 8.13 -3.22
C LEU A 242 -9.55 7.46 -1.86
N VAL A 243 -9.78 8.28 -0.83
CA VAL A 243 -10.19 7.81 0.48
C VAL A 243 -11.41 8.60 0.98
N GLU A 244 -12.41 7.90 1.51
CA GLU A 244 -13.60 8.53 2.07
C GLU A 244 -13.35 9.03 3.51
N GLY A 245 -13.54 10.32 3.74
CA GLY A 245 -13.50 10.96 5.05
C GLY A 245 -14.73 10.65 5.91
N ASP A 246 -14.68 11.04 7.18
CA ASP A 246 -15.87 10.90 8.05
C ASP A 246 -16.98 11.89 7.72
N ASP A 247 -16.63 12.97 7.02
CA ASP A 247 -17.54 13.96 6.45
C ASP A 247 -18.27 13.48 5.18
N GLY A 248 -17.99 12.26 4.71
CA GLY A 248 -18.59 11.69 3.49
C GLY A 248 -18.03 12.23 2.18
N ASN A 249 -16.95 13.03 2.25
CA ASN A 249 -16.24 13.50 1.07
C ASN A 249 -15.07 12.57 0.74
N PHE A 250 -14.66 12.56 -0.52
CA PHE A 250 -13.48 11.85 -0.98
C PHE A 250 -12.27 12.78 -1.02
N TYR A 251 -11.12 12.24 -0.60
CA TYR A 251 -9.85 12.95 -0.57
C TYR A 251 -8.88 12.24 -1.50
N GLY A 252 -8.14 13.02 -2.26
CA GLY A 252 -7.20 12.50 -3.27
C GLY A 252 -6.04 13.44 -3.50
N THR A 253 -5.10 12.98 -4.32
CA THR A 253 -3.89 13.71 -4.67
C THR A 253 -3.75 13.82 -6.18
N THR A 254 -3.06 14.87 -6.63
CA THR A 254 -2.63 15.01 -8.02
C THR A 254 -1.11 15.12 -8.06
N GLU A 255 -0.44 14.36 -8.93
CA GLU A 255 1.02 14.38 -9.03
C GLU A 255 1.54 15.74 -9.51
N LEU A 256 0.80 16.35 -10.44
CA LEU A 256 1.13 17.60 -11.11
C LEU A 256 -0.01 18.61 -10.91
N GLY A 257 0.12 19.80 -11.48
CA GLY A 257 -0.82 20.91 -11.22
C GLY A 257 -0.46 21.76 -10.01
N GLY A 258 -1.36 22.70 -9.67
CA GLY A 258 -1.13 23.70 -8.64
C GLY A 258 -0.24 24.86 -9.12
N VAL A 259 0.04 25.80 -8.20
CA VAL A 259 0.77 27.05 -8.51
C VAL A 259 2.15 26.80 -9.15
N TYR A 260 2.82 25.72 -8.75
CA TYR A 260 4.18 25.39 -9.18
C TYR A 260 4.27 24.12 -10.04
N GLY A 261 3.14 23.49 -10.37
CA GLY A 261 3.13 22.20 -11.07
C GLY A 261 3.65 21.04 -10.22
N LEU A 262 3.61 21.18 -8.89
CA LEU A 262 4.16 20.22 -7.92
C LEU A 262 3.07 19.39 -7.23
N GLY A 263 1.82 19.46 -7.72
CA GLY A 263 0.72 18.65 -7.24
C GLY A 263 -0.18 19.31 -6.20
N THR A 264 -1.31 18.68 -5.92
CA THR A 264 -2.30 19.13 -4.93
C THR A 264 -2.82 17.99 -4.05
N ILE A 265 -3.43 18.36 -2.93
CA ILE A 265 -4.38 17.52 -2.21
C ILE A 265 -5.75 18.16 -2.38
N PHE A 266 -6.74 17.38 -2.79
CA PHE A 266 -8.09 17.85 -2.98
C PHE A 266 -9.09 17.08 -2.14
N ARG A 267 -10.27 17.69 -1.99
CA ARG A 267 -11.49 17.10 -1.47
C ARG A 267 -12.58 17.24 -2.51
N ILE A 268 -13.39 16.21 -2.69
CA ILE A 268 -14.55 16.22 -3.59
C ILE A 268 -15.74 15.54 -2.93
N ALA A 269 -16.90 16.18 -2.99
CA ALA A 269 -18.15 15.58 -2.52
C ALA A 269 -18.75 14.63 -3.56
N PRO A 270 -19.62 13.68 -3.17
CA PRO A 270 -20.35 12.82 -4.11
C PRO A 270 -21.16 13.57 -5.18
N ASP A 271 -21.52 14.83 -4.92
CA ASP A 271 -22.24 15.69 -5.87
C ASP A 271 -21.31 16.44 -6.86
N GLY A 272 -20.00 16.22 -6.77
CA GLY A 272 -18.99 16.87 -7.61
C GLY A 272 -18.44 18.18 -7.06
N THR A 273 -18.86 18.64 -5.87
CA THR A 273 -18.29 19.84 -5.25
C THR A 273 -16.81 19.64 -4.94
N PHE A 274 -15.93 20.26 -5.73
CA PHE A 274 -14.47 20.15 -5.65
C PHE A 274 -13.84 21.26 -4.82
N THR A 275 -12.80 20.95 -4.04
CA THR A 275 -12.01 21.92 -3.28
C THR A 275 -10.55 21.49 -3.23
N ASN A 276 -9.64 22.37 -3.63
CA ASN A 276 -8.22 22.18 -3.34
C ASN A 276 -7.92 22.54 -1.88
N LEU A 277 -7.28 21.62 -1.16
CA LEU A 277 -6.90 21.77 0.24
C LEU A 277 -5.47 22.25 0.38
N VAL A 278 -4.57 21.68 -0.42
CA VAL A 278 -3.13 21.98 -0.39
C VAL A 278 -2.62 22.06 -1.82
N MET A 279 -1.76 23.05 -2.07
CA MET A 279 -0.92 23.10 -3.27
C MET A 279 0.52 23.00 -2.80
N PHE A 280 1.27 22.05 -3.36
CA PHE A 280 2.65 21.81 -2.95
C PHE A 280 3.59 22.86 -3.56
N ASP A 281 4.63 23.23 -2.80
CA ASP A 281 5.59 24.28 -3.16
C ASP A 281 7.04 23.78 -3.29
N GLY A 282 7.29 22.49 -3.03
CA GLY A 282 8.61 21.87 -3.08
C GLY A 282 9.55 22.24 -1.93
N THR A 283 9.15 23.15 -1.03
CA THR A 283 10.01 23.65 0.06
C THR A 283 9.51 23.25 1.44
N ASN A 284 8.29 23.65 1.84
CA ASN A 284 7.81 23.39 3.20
C ASN A 284 6.95 22.14 3.28
N ASN A 285 6.28 21.79 2.18
CA ASN A 285 5.20 20.80 2.17
C ASN A 285 5.58 19.52 1.39
N GLY A 286 6.70 19.52 0.66
CA GLY A 286 7.06 18.47 -0.31
C GLY A 286 6.56 18.78 -1.73
N ALA A 287 6.60 17.78 -2.62
CA ALA A 287 6.15 17.86 -4.01
C ALA A 287 5.61 16.50 -4.50
N HIS A 288 4.90 16.48 -5.63
CA HIS A 288 4.48 15.27 -6.36
C HIS A 288 3.88 14.18 -5.45
N PRO A 289 2.72 14.44 -4.82
CA PRO A 289 2.00 13.48 -3.99
C PRO A 289 1.39 12.37 -4.85
N PHE A 290 2.18 11.35 -5.13
CA PHE A 290 1.83 10.30 -6.08
C PHE A 290 0.79 9.29 -5.56
N ALA A 291 0.91 8.91 -4.30
CA ALA A 291 0.07 7.89 -3.68
C ALA A 291 -1.23 8.45 -3.10
N GLY A 292 -2.24 7.58 -3.00
CA GLY A 292 -3.46 7.89 -2.26
C GLY A 292 -3.21 8.11 -0.77
N LEU A 293 -4.12 8.84 -0.11
CA LEU A 293 -4.04 9.12 1.31
C LEU A 293 -4.50 7.92 2.16
N CYS A 294 -3.90 7.77 3.34
CA CYS A 294 -4.32 6.86 4.40
C CYS A 294 -5.14 7.63 5.43
N LYS A 295 -6.41 7.27 5.61
CA LYS A 295 -7.22 7.81 6.72
C LYS A 295 -6.83 7.12 8.03
N GLY A 296 -6.38 7.90 9.00
CA GLY A 296 -6.09 7.45 10.35
C GLY A 296 -7.34 7.34 11.22
N LYS A 297 -7.28 6.50 12.25
CA LYS A 297 -8.31 6.36 13.30
C LYS A 297 -8.55 7.63 14.11
N ASP A 298 -7.64 8.59 14.03
CA ASP A 298 -7.75 9.90 14.64
C ASP A 298 -8.55 10.90 13.79
N GLY A 299 -9.04 10.47 12.61
CA GLY A 299 -9.82 11.29 11.68
C GLY A 299 -8.97 12.13 10.72
N ASN A 300 -7.64 12.07 10.84
CA ASN A 300 -6.72 12.78 9.95
C ASN A 300 -6.30 11.88 8.78
N PHE A 301 -5.69 12.49 7.76
CA PHE A 301 -5.15 11.76 6.62
C PHE A 301 -3.63 11.85 6.61
N TYR A 302 -3.00 10.79 6.12
CA TYR A 302 -1.56 10.65 6.09
C TYR A 302 -1.14 10.29 4.68
N GLY A 303 -0.05 10.88 4.21
CA GLY A 303 0.41 10.69 2.85
C GLY A 303 1.90 10.89 2.71
N THR A 304 2.36 10.69 1.48
CA THR A 304 3.76 10.77 1.11
C THR A 304 3.95 11.68 -0.09
N THR A 305 5.13 12.30 -0.19
CA THR A 305 5.53 13.15 -1.31
C THR A 305 6.83 12.66 -1.93
N LEU A 306 6.97 12.85 -3.25
CA LEU A 306 8.20 12.62 -4.00
C LEU A 306 8.90 13.96 -4.26
N GLY A 307 10.12 14.12 -3.78
CA GLY A 307 10.97 15.26 -4.08
C GLY A 307 11.59 15.14 -5.47
N VAL A 308 11.59 16.22 -6.26
CA VAL A 308 12.55 16.40 -7.37
C VAL A 308 13.88 16.92 -6.84
N SER A 309 14.98 16.77 -7.58
CA SER A 309 16.34 17.22 -7.19
C SER A 309 16.34 18.55 -6.41
N GLY A 310 16.60 18.49 -5.09
CA GLY A 310 16.58 19.64 -4.18
C GLY A 310 15.30 19.82 -3.34
N SER A 311 14.28 18.98 -3.51
CA SER A 311 13.00 18.98 -2.76
C SER A 311 12.92 17.83 -1.77
N TYR A 312 12.08 17.98 -0.73
CA TYR A 312 11.93 17.00 0.34
C TYR A 312 10.94 15.88 -0.03
N ASN A 313 11.42 14.63 0.07
CA ASN A 313 10.58 13.44 0.23
C ASN A 313 10.02 13.46 1.65
N THR A 314 8.70 13.44 1.82
CA THR A 314 8.11 13.59 3.16
C THR A 314 7.08 12.52 3.45
N VAL A 315 6.91 12.24 4.74
CA VAL A 315 5.64 11.76 5.28
C VAL A 315 4.95 12.96 5.91
N PHE A 316 3.68 13.15 5.60
CA PHE A 316 2.87 14.23 6.16
C PHE A 316 1.55 13.72 6.74
N GLN A 317 0.97 14.57 7.58
CA GLN A 317 -0.42 14.51 8.03
C GLN A 317 -1.17 15.71 7.49
N ILE A 318 -2.44 15.54 7.14
CA ILE A 318 -3.35 16.62 6.77
C ILE A 318 -4.69 16.42 7.48
N ILE A 319 -5.28 17.51 7.97
CA ILE A 319 -6.63 17.52 8.55
C ILE A 319 -7.65 18.04 7.51
N THR A 320 -8.94 17.78 7.72
CA THR A 320 -10.02 18.03 6.73
C THR A 320 -10.17 19.48 6.24
N ASN A 321 -9.56 20.47 6.92
CA ASN A 321 -9.56 21.87 6.52
C ASN A 321 -8.31 22.30 5.72
N GLY A 322 -7.40 21.38 5.42
CA GLY A 322 -6.19 21.66 4.63
C GLY A 322 -4.93 21.99 5.41
N VAL A 323 -4.94 21.97 6.75
CA VAL A 323 -3.70 22.14 7.53
C VAL A 323 -2.82 20.90 7.40
N LEU A 324 -1.67 21.05 6.75
CA LEU A 324 -0.64 20.02 6.56
C LEU A 324 0.47 20.14 7.60
N THR A 325 0.88 19.01 8.18
CA THR A 325 2.00 18.88 9.11
C THR A 325 3.00 17.85 8.58
N LYS A 326 4.26 18.26 8.37
CA LYS A 326 5.34 17.33 8.01
C LYS A 326 5.70 16.48 9.24
N LEU A 327 5.69 15.16 9.07
CA LEU A 327 6.02 14.18 10.12
C LEU A 327 7.45 13.66 9.99
N HIS A 328 7.92 13.48 8.76
CA HIS A 328 9.26 13.00 8.49
C HIS A 328 9.78 13.55 7.16
N ASP A 329 11.10 13.63 7.06
CA ASP A 329 11.84 14.14 5.91
C ASP A 329 12.97 13.15 5.61
N PHE A 330 12.99 12.62 4.38
CA PHE A 330 13.96 11.61 3.93
C PHE A 330 15.23 12.27 3.35
N SER A 331 15.69 13.39 3.92
CA SER A 331 16.81 14.18 3.39
C SER A 331 18.19 13.84 4.02
N GLY A 332 18.34 12.74 4.76
CA GLY A 332 19.39 12.61 5.79
C GLY A 332 20.31 11.38 5.79
N GLY A 333 20.06 10.32 5.01
CA GLY A 333 20.83 9.08 5.15
C GLY A 333 20.78 8.06 3.99
N PRO A 334 21.67 7.05 4.01
CA PRO A 334 21.79 6.03 2.94
C PRO A 334 20.60 5.08 2.83
N ASN A 335 19.67 5.13 3.79
CA ASN A 335 18.44 4.33 3.83
C ASN A 335 17.19 5.21 3.66
N ASP A 336 17.37 6.47 3.30
CA ASP A 336 16.28 7.42 3.06
C ASP A 336 15.91 7.33 1.58
N GLY A 337 14.75 6.73 1.31
CA GLY A 337 14.26 6.50 -0.05
C GLY A 337 13.03 7.29 -0.40
N GLU A 338 12.61 7.17 -1.66
CA GLU A 338 11.40 7.78 -2.20
C GLU A 338 10.15 6.99 -1.74
N PRO A 339 9.28 7.56 -0.89
CA PRO A 339 8.08 6.88 -0.41
C PRO A 339 6.95 6.95 -1.46
N LEU A 340 6.96 6.01 -2.42
CA LEU A 340 6.01 5.99 -3.54
C LEU A 340 4.63 5.38 -3.21
N ALA A 341 4.53 4.63 -2.12
CA ALA A 341 3.34 3.86 -1.77
C ALA A 341 2.43 4.57 -0.75
N LYS A 342 1.12 4.31 -0.82
CA LYS A 342 0.16 4.69 0.22
C LYS A 342 0.53 4.02 1.53
N LEU A 343 0.47 4.79 2.61
CA LEU A 343 0.66 4.27 3.97
C LEU A 343 -0.51 3.37 4.38
N ILE A 344 -0.27 2.46 5.30
CA ILE A 344 -1.33 1.74 6.03
C ILE A 344 -1.20 2.01 7.52
N GLN A 345 -2.32 2.30 8.19
CA GLN A 345 -2.34 2.32 9.64
C GLN A 345 -2.56 0.90 10.17
N GLY A 346 -1.60 0.41 10.95
CA GLY A 346 -1.71 -0.87 11.66
C GLY A 346 -2.73 -0.83 12.80
N SER A 347 -3.11 -2.02 13.24
CA SER A 347 -3.94 -2.23 14.44
C SER A 347 -3.30 -1.66 15.71
N ASP A 348 -1.98 -1.55 15.75
CA ASP A 348 -1.21 -0.92 16.84
C ASP A 348 -1.24 0.62 16.82
N GLY A 349 -1.87 1.24 15.81
CA GLY A 349 -2.02 2.68 15.66
C GLY A 349 -0.88 3.38 14.93
N ASN A 350 0.20 2.67 14.58
CA ASN A 350 1.30 3.21 13.80
C ASN A 350 1.04 3.10 12.30
N PHE A 351 1.75 3.91 11.53
CA PHE A 351 1.71 3.88 10.07
C PHE A 351 2.90 3.11 9.53
N TYR A 352 2.67 2.39 8.45
CA TYR A 352 3.67 1.56 7.80
C TYR A 352 3.70 1.87 6.32
N GLY A 353 4.89 1.83 5.76
CA GLY A 353 5.11 2.14 4.35
C GLY A 353 6.40 1.53 3.84
N THR A 354 6.62 1.73 2.56
CA THR A 354 7.79 1.28 1.83
C THR A 354 8.45 2.45 1.11
N THR A 355 9.73 2.33 0.81
CA THR A 355 10.46 3.30 0.02
C THR A 355 11.21 2.63 -1.12
N TYR A 356 11.37 3.33 -2.25
CA TYR A 356 12.18 2.88 -3.38
C TYR A 356 13.64 2.57 -3.00
N ALA A 357 14.19 3.18 -1.94
CA ALA A 357 15.49 2.80 -1.35
C ALA A 357 15.44 1.51 -0.52
N ASN A 358 14.59 0.55 -0.89
CA ASN A 358 14.61 -0.81 -0.38
C ASN A 358 14.27 -0.93 1.10
N THR A 359 13.42 -0.06 1.63
CA THR A 359 13.04 -0.12 3.05
C THR A 359 11.57 -0.45 3.24
N VAL A 360 11.28 -1.18 4.31
CA VAL A 360 9.99 -1.14 4.98
C VAL A 360 10.18 -0.36 6.27
N PHE A 361 9.30 0.61 6.53
CA PHE A 361 9.38 1.45 7.71
C PHE A 361 8.07 1.49 8.50
N GLN A 362 8.21 1.95 9.73
CA GLN A 362 7.15 2.33 10.64
C GLN A 362 7.31 3.80 11.01
N ILE A 363 6.21 4.55 11.08
CA ILE A 363 6.17 5.90 11.60
C ILE A 363 4.96 6.09 12.53
N THR A 364 5.17 6.72 13.68
CA THR A 364 4.08 7.06 14.60
C THR A 364 3.33 8.31 14.10
N ALA A 365 2.12 8.54 14.60
CA ALA A 365 1.36 9.77 14.30
C ALA A 365 2.08 11.08 14.69
N ASN A 366 3.08 11.01 15.57
CA ASN A 366 3.93 12.14 15.96
C ASN A 366 5.32 12.16 15.28
N GLY A 367 5.52 11.38 14.21
CA GLY A 367 6.69 11.49 13.34
C GLY A 367 7.93 10.67 13.76
N ARG A 368 7.81 9.76 14.72
CA ARG A 368 8.92 8.85 15.07
C ARG A 368 9.07 7.77 13.99
N PHE A 369 10.08 7.92 13.16
CA PHE A 369 10.43 6.98 12.08
C PHE A 369 11.29 5.81 12.57
N THR A 370 11.09 4.61 12.02
CA THR A 370 11.86 3.41 12.32
C THR A 370 11.92 2.50 11.09
N VAL A 371 13.12 2.14 10.64
CA VAL A 371 13.31 1.13 9.60
C VAL A 371 13.06 -0.26 10.21
N LEU A 372 12.19 -1.04 9.56
CA LEU A 372 11.83 -2.40 9.97
C LEU A 372 12.56 -3.47 9.18
N HIS A 373 12.83 -3.20 7.90
CA HIS A 373 13.56 -4.10 7.02
C HIS A 373 14.29 -3.29 5.95
N LEU A 374 15.48 -3.76 5.57
CA LEU A 374 16.24 -3.26 4.44
C LEU A 374 16.46 -4.44 3.49
N PHE A 375 15.91 -4.36 2.28
CA PHE A 375 16.02 -5.43 1.31
C PHE A 375 17.41 -5.51 0.70
N SER A 376 17.78 -6.72 0.33
CA SER A 376 18.88 -7.08 -0.57
C SER A 376 18.32 -7.67 -1.85
N HIS A 377 19.08 -7.66 -2.94
CA HIS A 377 18.61 -8.27 -4.20
C HIS A 377 18.16 -9.75 -4.06
N LEU A 378 18.57 -10.48 -3.01
CA LEU A 378 18.20 -11.87 -2.78
C LEU A 378 16.80 -12.06 -2.17
N ASP A 379 16.32 -11.11 -1.36
CA ASP A 379 15.01 -11.19 -0.69
C ASP A 379 13.97 -10.22 -1.27
N GLY A 380 14.39 -9.31 -2.14
CA GLY A 380 13.53 -8.47 -2.96
C GLY A 380 14.18 -7.13 -3.27
N TRP A 381 13.66 -6.37 -4.21
CA TRP A 381 14.18 -5.07 -4.59
C TRP A 381 13.03 -4.20 -5.10
N GLU A 382 13.04 -2.90 -4.81
CA GLU A 382 11.98 -1.96 -5.19
C GLU A 382 10.59 -2.33 -4.60
N PRO A 383 10.37 -2.16 -3.28
CA PRO A 383 9.05 -2.35 -2.67
C PRO A 383 8.13 -1.16 -2.99
N GLU A 384 7.51 -1.14 -4.17
CA GLU A 384 6.71 0.00 -4.65
C GLU A 384 5.24 -0.01 -4.21
N ALA A 385 4.71 -1.16 -3.77
CA ALA A 385 3.30 -1.29 -3.40
C ALA A 385 3.04 -1.00 -1.93
N SER A 386 1.81 -0.57 -1.64
CA SER A 386 1.34 -0.41 -0.25
C SER A 386 1.29 -1.75 0.46
N LEU A 387 1.54 -1.75 1.77
CA LEU A 387 1.40 -2.94 2.60
C LEU A 387 -0.08 -3.21 2.91
N VAL A 388 -0.41 -4.48 3.13
CA VAL A 388 -1.68 -4.91 3.72
C VAL A 388 -1.43 -5.58 5.07
N GLN A 389 -2.23 -5.25 6.09
CA GLN A 389 -2.21 -5.98 7.35
C GLN A 389 -3.20 -7.13 7.30
N GLY A 390 -2.71 -8.36 7.46
CA GLY A 390 -3.55 -9.55 7.54
C GLY A 390 -4.26 -9.69 8.88
N THR A 391 -5.30 -10.53 8.92
CA THR A 391 -5.97 -10.97 10.16
C THR A 391 -5.06 -11.74 11.11
N ASP A 392 -3.90 -12.21 10.64
CA ASP A 392 -2.84 -12.80 11.46
C ASP A 392 -1.94 -11.74 12.14
N GLY A 393 -2.23 -10.46 11.90
CA GLY A 393 -1.51 -9.33 12.47
C GLY A 393 -0.21 -8.96 11.75
N SER A 394 0.24 -9.77 10.78
CA SER A 394 1.44 -9.50 9.99
C SER A 394 1.15 -8.53 8.85
N PHE A 395 2.18 -7.84 8.38
CA PHE A 395 2.13 -7.04 7.17
C PHE A 395 2.65 -7.83 5.98
N TYR A 396 1.99 -7.68 4.85
CA TYR A 396 2.34 -8.32 3.60
C TYR A 396 2.55 -7.26 2.53
N GLY A 397 3.50 -7.51 1.64
CA GLY A 397 3.82 -6.60 0.55
C GLY A 397 4.54 -7.31 -0.58
N THR A 398 4.79 -6.56 -1.65
CA THR A 398 5.45 -7.01 -2.86
C THR A 398 6.73 -6.22 -3.11
N THR A 399 7.67 -6.84 -3.81
CA THR A 399 8.80 -6.19 -4.46
C THR A 399 8.70 -6.44 -5.96
N SER A 400 9.06 -5.46 -6.80
CA SER A 400 8.98 -5.58 -8.27
C SER A 400 10.20 -6.27 -8.88
N ALA A 401 11.34 -6.27 -8.20
CA ALA A 401 12.59 -6.84 -8.67
C ALA A 401 13.32 -7.67 -7.57
N GLY A 402 14.43 -8.30 -7.93
CA GLY A 402 15.19 -9.16 -7.03
C GLY A 402 14.58 -10.55 -6.82
N GLY A 403 14.90 -11.17 -5.69
CA GLY A 403 14.45 -12.51 -5.33
C GLY A 403 15.31 -13.62 -5.95
N ALA A 404 14.78 -14.85 -5.95
CA ALA A 404 15.53 -16.05 -6.33
C ALA A 404 16.02 -16.08 -7.80
N SER A 405 15.46 -15.23 -8.68
CA SER A 405 15.87 -15.10 -10.09
C SER A 405 16.83 -13.94 -10.36
N TYR A 406 17.27 -13.24 -9.31
CA TYR A 406 18.34 -12.25 -9.43
C TYR A 406 19.66 -12.94 -9.80
N ASP A 407 20.28 -12.47 -10.88
CA ASP A 407 21.60 -12.95 -11.31
C ASP A 407 22.40 -11.79 -11.93
N PRO A 408 23.38 -11.24 -11.19
CA PRO A 408 24.18 -10.12 -11.68
C PRO A 408 25.11 -10.51 -12.84
N SER A 409 25.39 -11.80 -13.04
CA SER A 409 26.28 -12.25 -14.12
C SER A 409 25.60 -12.25 -15.49
N SER A 410 24.28 -12.47 -15.53
CA SER A 410 23.46 -12.38 -16.74
C SER A 410 22.79 -11.01 -16.92
N GLY A 411 22.90 -10.11 -15.93
CA GLY A 411 22.19 -8.83 -15.89
C GLY A 411 20.71 -8.98 -15.51
N SER A 412 20.28 -10.15 -15.05
CA SER A 412 18.92 -10.39 -14.56
C SER A 412 18.70 -9.64 -13.24
N GLN A 413 17.79 -8.67 -13.26
CA GLN A 413 17.39 -7.92 -12.06
C GLN A 413 16.51 -8.75 -11.12
N GLY A 414 16.05 -9.94 -11.51
CA GLY A 414 15.06 -10.73 -10.77
C GLY A 414 13.62 -10.22 -10.99
N TYR A 415 12.64 -10.97 -10.50
CA TYR A 415 11.22 -10.73 -10.78
C TYR A 415 10.41 -10.27 -9.56
N GLY A 416 11.07 -10.08 -8.42
CA GLY A 416 10.39 -9.68 -7.19
C GLY A 416 9.96 -10.82 -6.29
N THR A 417 9.37 -10.44 -5.17
CA THR A 417 8.90 -11.34 -4.12
C THR A 417 7.58 -10.86 -3.52
N ILE A 418 6.84 -11.80 -2.93
CA ILE A 418 5.84 -11.48 -1.90
C ILE A 418 6.48 -11.78 -0.55
N PHE A 419 6.48 -10.79 0.34
CA PHE A 419 7.07 -10.91 1.67
C PHE A 419 6.05 -10.74 2.78
N ARG A 420 6.42 -11.21 3.97
CA ARG A 420 5.70 -11.00 5.22
C ARG A 420 6.63 -10.43 6.28
N ILE A 421 6.16 -9.40 6.96
CA ILE A 421 6.80 -8.78 8.12
C ILE A 421 5.89 -8.97 9.33
N THR A 422 6.40 -9.64 10.35
CA THR A 422 5.71 -9.79 11.63
C THR A 422 6.38 -8.90 12.67
N ILE A 423 5.58 -8.04 13.29
CA ILE A 423 6.03 -7.08 14.30
C ILE A 423 5.99 -7.76 15.69
N PRO A 424 7.14 -7.97 16.38
CA PRO A 424 7.08 -8.55 17.72
C PRO A 424 6.38 -7.62 18.72
N PRO A 425 5.77 -8.19 19.77
CA PRO A 425 5.16 -7.40 20.83
C PRO A 425 6.21 -6.59 21.58
N ALA A 426 5.84 -5.40 22.03
CA ALA A 426 6.67 -4.50 22.81
C ALA A 426 5.96 -4.17 24.13
N PHE A 427 6.67 -4.24 25.25
CA PHE A 427 6.13 -3.78 26.53
C PHE A 427 5.82 -2.29 26.47
N GLN A 428 4.59 -1.93 26.84
CA GLN A 428 4.10 -0.55 26.89
C GLN A 428 4.27 0.02 28.29
N THR A 429 3.88 -0.74 29.32
CA THR A 429 4.09 -0.37 30.72
C THR A 429 4.59 -1.57 31.52
N ILE A 430 5.49 -1.30 32.46
CA ILE A 430 5.92 -2.25 33.50
C ILE A 430 5.96 -1.44 34.79
N THR A 431 5.02 -1.69 35.69
CA THR A 431 4.90 -0.96 36.95
C THR A 431 4.95 -1.94 38.12
N GLN A 432 5.70 -1.61 39.16
CA GLN A 432 5.76 -2.42 40.37
C GLN A 432 5.13 -1.63 41.53
N THR A 433 4.09 -2.20 42.14
CA THR A 433 3.41 -1.62 43.30
C THR A 433 3.17 -2.71 44.34
N ASN A 434 3.61 -2.51 45.59
CA ASN A 434 3.41 -3.44 46.70
C ASN A 434 3.82 -4.90 46.41
N GLY A 435 4.92 -5.10 45.68
CA GLY A 435 5.42 -6.44 45.32
C GLY A 435 4.70 -7.08 44.13
N VAL A 436 3.73 -6.39 43.49
CA VAL A 436 3.09 -6.85 42.26
C VAL A 436 3.64 -6.06 41.08
N VAL A 437 4.12 -6.78 40.07
CA VAL A 437 4.51 -6.22 38.78
C VAL A 437 3.32 -6.32 37.84
N ALA A 438 2.78 -5.19 37.38
CA ALA A 438 1.78 -5.11 36.33
C ALA A 438 2.49 -4.78 35.01
N LEU A 439 2.24 -5.61 33.99
CA LEU A 439 2.81 -5.49 32.65
C LEU A 439 1.72 -5.29 31.63
N THR A 440 1.92 -4.37 30.69
CA THR A 440 1.12 -4.26 29.47
C THR A 440 2.03 -4.29 28.25
N TRP A 441 1.53 -4.82 27.12
CA TRP A 441 2.29 -4.88 25.88
C TRP A 441 1.41 -4.68 24.64
N SER A 442 2.05 -4.25 23.55
CA SER A 442 1.39 -4.17 22.24
C SER A 442 1.10 -5.57 21.71
N ILE A 443 -0.05 -5.70 21.08
CA ILE A 443 -0.47 -6.93 20.43
C ILE A 443 -0.90 -6.64 19.00
N MET A 444 -0.76 -7.66 18.17
CA MET A 444 -1.37 -7.74 16.86
C MET A 444 -2.55 -8.71 16.94
N PRO A 445 -3.76 -8.31 16.53
CA PRO A 445 -4.93 -9.18 16.53
C PRO A 445 -4.66 -10.50 15.80
N GLY A 446 -5.28 -11.58 16.27
CA GLY A 446 -5.12 -12.92 15.71
C GLY A 446 -3.85 -13.65 16.14
N GLN A 447 -2.87 -12.95 16.73
CA GLN A 447 -1.68 -13.58 17.30
C GLN A 447 -1.93 -14.09 18.72
N LYS A 448 -1.20 -15.15 19.07
CA LYS A 448 -1.26 -15.77 20.39
C LYS A 448 0.05 -15.52 21.13
N TYR A 449 -0.07 -15.02 22.36
CA TYR A 449 1.05 -14.55 23.16
C TYR A 449 1.16 -15.34 24.46
N GLN A 450 2.38 -15.69 24.85
CA GLN A 450 2.67 -16.26 26.17
C GLN A 450 3.65 -15.35 26.91
N LEU A 451 3.20 -14.74 28.01
CA LEU A 451 4.10 -14.07 28.93
C LEU A 451 4.94 -15.10 29.67
N GLN A 452 6.24 -14.86 29.76
CA GLN A 452 7.17 -15.69 30.50
C GLN A 452 8.04 -14.85 31.41
N SER A 453 8.51 -15.47 32.50
CA SER A 453 9.48 -14.86 33.40
C SER A 453 10.66 -15.78 33.73
N ASN A 454 11.76 -15.18 34.14
CA ASN A 454 12.94 -15.86 34.66
C ASN A 454 13.69 -14.99 35.67
N THR A 455 14.46 -15.59 36.56
CA THR A 455 15.40 -14.89 37.44
C THR A 455 16.81 -14.83 36.85
N ASP A 456 17.08 -15.59 35.79
CA ASP A 456 18.34 -15.61 35.04
C ASP A 456 18.08 -15.43 33.55
N LEU A 457 18.59 -14.33 32.99
CA LEU A 457 18.42 -13.99 31.58
C LEU A 457 19.09 -15.01 30.63
N SER A 458 20.15 -15.66 31.08
CA SER A 458 20.91 -16.63 30.28
C SER A 458 20.24 -18.00 30.20
N SER A 459 19.26 -18.27 31.07
CA SER A 459 18.53 -19.53 31.11
C SER A 459 17.64 -19.68 29.87
N THR A 460 17.63 -20.90 29.32
CA THR A 460 16.71 -21.27 28.23
C THR A 460 15.33 -21.70 28.73
N ASN A 461 15.23 -22.03 30.02
CA ASN A 461 14.01 -22.56 30.64
C ASN A 461 13.25 -21.42 31.34
N TRP A 462 12.40 -20.74 30.58
CA TRP A 462 11.55 -19.67 31.09
C TRP A 462 10.20 -20.22 31.56
N LEU A 463 9.68 -19.64 32.64
CA LEU A 463 8.41 -20.04 33.23
C LEU A 463 7.26 -19.27 32.59
N ASN A 464 6.21 -19.98 32.19
CA ASN A 464 4.97 -19.37 31.70
C ASN A 464 4.25 -18.67 32.86
N LEU A 465 3.91 -17.40 32.68
CA LEU A 465 3.05 -16.65 33.58
C LEU A 465 1.62 -16.66 33.02
N GLY A 466 0.75 -17.44 33.67
CA GLY A 466 -0.62 -17.66 33.22
C GLY A 466 -0.72 -18.43 31.90
N SER A 467 -1.94 -18.51 31.37
CA SER A 467 -2.21 -19.12 30.07
C SER A 467 -1.86 -18.17 28.93
N SER A 468 -1.57 -18.75 27.77
CA SER A 468 -1.44 -17.99 26.53
C SER A 468 -2.71 -17.19 26.22
N VAL A 469 -2.57 -15.97 25.72
CA VAL A 469 -3.66 -15.06 25.38
C VAL A 469 -3.71 -14.89 23.87
N THR A 470 -4.87 -15.13 23.26
CA THR A 470 -5.14 -14.75 21.86
C THR A 470 -5.61 -13.30 21.85
N ALA A 471 -4.92 -12.46 21.07
CA ALA A 471 -5.20 -11.05 20.96
C ALA A 471 -6.53 -10.76 20.25
N SER A 472 -7.47 -10.16 20.97
CA SER A 472 -8.72 -9.60 20.42
C SER A 472 -8.83 -8.07 20.52
N ASN A 473 -8.09 -7.44 21.45
CA ASN A 473 -8.07 -5.99 21.70
C ASN A 473 -6.72 -5.37 21.27
N THR A 474 -6.42 -4.11 21.63
CA THR A 474 -5.12 -3.47 21.30
C THR A 474 -4.05 -3.61 22.39
N ILE A 475 -4.44 -3.96 23.62
CA ILE A 475 -3.54 -4.07 24.78
C ILE A 475 -3.92 -5.31 25.60
N VAL A 476 -2.91 -6.07 26.03
CA VAL A 476 -3.05 -7.14 27.03
C VAL A 476 -2.30 -6.74 28.29
N SER A 477 -2.87 -7.07 29.44
CA SER A 477 -2.25 -6.87 30.75
C SER A 477 -2.08 -8.19 31.48
N ALA A 478 -0.98 -8.34 32.21
CA ALA A 478 -0.78 -9.43 33.16
C ALA A 478 -0.09 -8.91 34.42
N SER A 479 -0.19 -9.66 35.50
CA SER A 479 0.46 -9.35 36.77
C SER A 479 1.30 -10.51 37.26
N ASP A 480 2.39 -10.19 37.95
CA ASP A 480 3.28 -11.15 38.59
C ASP A 480 3.59 -10.71 40.02
N SER A 481 3.42 -11.62 40.98
CA SER A 481 3.71 -11.35 42.39
C SER A 481 5.15 -11.73 42.73
N MET A 482 5.90 -10.78 43.28
CA MET A 482 7.33 -10.89 43.54
C MET A 482 7.68 -10.62 45.01
N THR A 483 8.59 -11.43 45.56
CA THR A 483 9.01 -11.39 46.98
C THR A 483 10.49 -10.98 47.18
N ASN A 484 11.03 -10.12 46.30
CA ASN A 484 12.37 -9.48 46.35
C ASN A 484 13.51 -10.13 45.54
N SER A 485 13.23 -10.92 44.50
CA SER A 485 14.26 -11.33 43.52
C SER A 485 14.19 -10.51 42.23
N ARG A 486 15.35 -10.31 41.59
CA ARG A 486 15.41 -9.74 40.23
C ARG A 486 14.66 -10.69 39.29
N ARG A 487 13.77 -10.13 38.47
CA ARG A 487 13.01 -10.89 37.49
C ARG A 487 13.06 -10.23 36.12
N PHE A 488 13.12 -11.08 35.11
CA PHE A 488 13.11 -10.75 33.71
C PHE A 488 11.81 -11.25 33.11
N TYR A 489 11.30 -10.52 32.13
CA TYR A 489 10.05 -10.84 31.44
C TYR A 489 10.30 -10.87 29.93
N ARG A 490 9.62 -11.77 29.24
CA ARG A 490 9.55 -11.78 27.77
C ARG A 490 8.16 -12.23 27.33
N ILE A 491 7.78 -11.80 26.13
CA ILE A 491 6.53 -12.23 25.50
C ILE A 491 6.90 -13.09 24.31
N MET A 492 6.39 -14.32 24.30
CA MET A 492 6.59 -15.25 23.20
C MET A 492 5.40 -15.17 22.25
N LEU A 493 5.70 -15.05 20.95
CA LEU A 493 4.73 -15.37 19.92
C LEU A 493 4.61 -16.89 19.85
N THR A 494 3.44 -17.42 20.12
CA THR A 494 3.16 -18.86 19.97
C THR A 494 2.37 -19.06 18.70
N GLN A 495 2.89 -19.89 17.78
CA GLN A 495 2.18 -20.29 16.56
C GLN A 495 0.98 -21.18 16.88
#